data_AF-A0A7Y1VKC2-F1
#
_entry.id   AF-A0A7Y1VKC2-F1
#
_cell.length_a   1.000
_cell.length_b   1.000
_cell.length_c   1.000
_cell.angle_alpha   90.00
_cell.angle_beta   90.00
_cell.angle_gamma   90.00
#
_symmetry.space_group_name_H-M   'P 1'
#
loop_
_entity.id
_entity.type
_entity.pdbx_description
1 polymer ?
#
loop_
_entity_poly.entity_id
_entity_poly.type
_entity_poly.pdbx_seq_one_letter_code
_entity_poly.pdbx_strand_id
1 'polypeptide(L)'
;MKFNNYTNNHELAAVELELRERIKKEEFEHIQENKHSDSLWGHSERVALTAERLGLGEGLDLTACRLAGLFHDAGKFGGGGYHKGDKPEEERSVSVFRKITRGKGFATNLIDQVEESILQLYRQDPDQTLLTKVLFDADNLDKLGLLGIANYFVKAGLRGGGLSASVLYKVTVELTYARHAPTCLTTKTGREIARKRAPKTIAFFQQLLDSLREDGLFDFRVKEVNFNNLLLDVVTPASCNCGEQFSLKIKEVPGIKCSEIHLAHICQSCQSSHELRFCRPRIIV
;
A
#
# COMPACT_ATOMS: atom_id res chain seq x y z
N MET A 1 -26.14 17.90 -13.09
CA MET A 1 -25.07 17.66 -14.09
C MET A 1 -25.19 16.23 -14.56
N LYS A 2 -25.37 16.00 -15.87
CA LYS A 2 -25.42 14.64 -16.44
C LYS A 2 -23.99 14.11 -16.48
N PHE A 3 -23.67 13.11 -15.66
CA PHE A 3 -22.42 12.36 -15.79
C PHE A 3 -22.46 11.64 -17.14
N ASN A 4 -21.59 12.04 -18.05
CA ASN A 4 -21.51 11.51 -19.40
C ASN A 4 -20.80 10.14 -19.36
N ASN A 5 -21.45 9.12 -18.80
CA ASN A 5 -20.87 7.79 -18.50
C ASN A 5 -20.77 6.85 -19.72
N TYR A 6 -20.44 7.37 -20.91
CA TYR A 6 -20.33 6.55 -22.13
C TYR A 6 -19.11 6.88 -22.98
N THR A 7 -17.99 7.32 -22.39
CA THR A 7 -16.71 7.31 -23.10
C THR A 7 -16.12 5.90 -23.10
N ASN A 8 -16.41 5.18 -24.20
CA ASN A 8 -15.59 4.19 -24.89
C ASN A 8 -14.88 3.13 -24.03
N ASN A 9 -15.65 2.10 -23.65
CA ASN A 9 -15.17 0.83 -23.11
C ASN A 9 -14.00 0.24 -23.96
N HIS A 10 -13.99 0.52 -25.26
CA HIS A 10 -12.93 0.09 -26.18
C HIS A 10 -11.59 0.82 -25.98
N GLU A 11 -11.59 2.15 -25.78
CA GLU A 11 -10.35 2.93 -25.57
C GLU A 11 -9.69 2.54 -24.26
N LEU A 12 -10.50 2.41 -23.20
CA LEU A 12 -10.03 2.01 -21.88
C LEU A 12 -9.50 0.57 -21.89
N ALA A 13 -10.20 -0.37 -22.53
CA ALA A 13 -9.74 -1.74 -22.68
C ALA A 13 -8.40 -1.83 -23.44
N ALA A 14 -8.23 -1.04 -24.49
CA ALA A 14 -6.98 -1.01 -25.25
C ALA A 14 -5.81 -0.43 -24.45
N VAL A 15 -6.06 0.56 -23.59
CA VAL A 15 -5.06 1.10 -22.64
C VAL A 15 -4.71 0.08 -21.56
N GLU A 16 -5.72 -0.55 -20.98
CA GLU A 16 -5.57 -1.52 -19.89
C GLU A 16 -4.76 -2.74 -20.35
N LEU A 17 -5.07 -3.27 -21.54
CA LEU A 17 -4.34 -4.38 -22.14
C LEU A 17 -2.87 -4.01 -22.38
N GLU A 18 -2.59 -2.85 -22.98
CA GLU A 18 -1.20 -2.42 -23.23
C GLU A 18 -0.42 -2.23 -21.93
N LEU A 19 -1.04 -1.63 -20.91
CA LEU A 19 -0.43 -1.46 -19.61
C LEU A 19 -0.16 -2.80 -18.92
N ARG A 20 -1.11 -3.74 -18.98
CA ARG A 20 -0.97 -5.08 -18.40
C ARG A 20 0.23 -5.81 -18.98
N GLU A 21 0.32 -5.87 -20.30
CA GLU A 21 1.43 -6.56 -20.98
C GLU A 21 2.77 -5.89 -20.66
N ARG A 22 2.78 -4.57 -20.56
CA ARG A 22 3.97 -3.82 -20.14
C ARG A 22 4.39 -4.16 -18.71
N ILE A 23 3.48 -4.07 -17.73
CA ILE A 23 3.79 -4.33 -16.32
C ILE A 23 4.28 -5.77 -16.15
N LYS A 24 3.61 -6.75 -16.77
CA LYS A 24 4.04 -8.15 -16.71
C LYS A 24 5.43 -8.36 -17.29
N LYS A 25 5.76 -7.68 -18.39
CA LYS A 25 7.10 -7.73 -18.98
C LYS A 25 8.14 -7.11 -18.05
N GLU A 26 7.89 -5.92 -17.51
CA GLU A 26 8.84 -5.22 -16.62
C GLU A 26 9.04 -5.98 -15.29
N GLU A 27 7.98 -6.56 -14.73
CA GLU A 27 8.03 -7.40 -13.51
C GLU A 27 8.84 -8.69 -13.77
N PHE A 28 8.65 -9.33 -14.92
CA PHE A 28 9.43 -10.50 -15.32
C PHE A 28 10.93 -10.18 -15.48
N GLU A 29 11.27 -9.06 -16.13
CA GLU A 29 12.66 -8.62 -16.30
C GLU A 29 13.33 -8.24 -14.97
N HIS A 30 12.55 -7.73 -14.00
CA HIS A 30 13.04 -7.31 -12.70
C HIS A 30 13.38 -8.48 -11.78
N ILE A 31 12.58 -9.55 -11.78
CA ILE A 31 12.69 -10.62 -10.78
C ILE A 31 13.95 -11.49 -10.98
N GLN A 32 14.62 -11.44 -12.14
CA GLN A 32 15.94 -12.06 -12.46
C GLN A 32 16.09 -13.56 -12.12
N GLU A 33 15.05 -14.22 -11.64
CA GLU A 33 14.90 -15.64 -11.36
C GLU A 33 13.56 -16.07 -11.96
N ASN A 34 13.42 -17.30 -12.47
CA ASN A 34 12.24 -17.82 -13.17
C ASN A 34 10.95 -17.91 -12.30
N LYS A 35 10.52 -16.80 -11.70
CA LYS A 35 9.36 -16.66 -10.83
C LYS A 35 8.42 -15.67 -11.50
N HIS A 36 7.32 -16.18 -12.04
CA HIS A 36 6.21 -15.32 -12.43
C HIS A 36 5.56 -14.76 -11.17
N SER A 37 5.51 -13.44 -11.03
CA SER A 37 4.54 -12.79 -10.14
C SER A 37 3.64 -11.88 -10.96
N ASP A 38 2.34 -11.93 -10.68
CA ASP A 38 1.34 -10.98 -11.21
C ASP A 38 1.01 -9.95 -10.11
N SER A 39 2.03 -9.60 -9.31
CA SER A 39 1.83 -8.94 -8.02
C SER A 39 1.58 -7.45 -8.21
N LEU A 40 2.27 -6.83 -9.17
CA LEU A 40 2.09 -5.42 -9.48
C LEU A 40 0.82 -5.19 -10.27
N TRP A 41 0.60 -5.94 -11.37
CA TRP A 41 -0.63 -5.81 -12.15
C TRP A 41 -1.88 -6.08 -11.30
N GLY A 42 -1.88 -7.19 -10.55
CA GLY A 42 -3.01 -7.52 -9.68
C GLY A 42 -3.27 -6.44 -8.62
N HIS A 43 -2.23 -5.75 -8.14
CA HIS A 43 -2.39 -4.59 -7.28
C HIS A 43 -3.02 -3.40 -8.03
N SER A 44 -2.46 -2.99 -9.17
CA SER A 44 -2.99 -1.89 -9.99
C SER A 44 -4.46 -2.09 -10.37
N GLU A 45 -4.85 -3.32 -10.75
CA GLU A 45 -6.22 -3.65 -11.11
C GLU A 45 -7.19 -3.51 -9.91
N ARG A 46 -6.80 -4.03 -8.74
CA ARG A 46 -7.63 -3.91 -7.52
C ARG A 46 -7.73 -2.46 -7.02
N VAL A 47 -6.66 -1.68 -7.14
CA VAL A 47 -6.65 -0.26 -6.82
C VAL A 47 -7.56 0.50 -7.79
N ALA A 48 -7.47 0.24 -9.09
CA ALA A 48 -8.35 0.86 -10.09
C ALA A 48 -9.84 0.59 -9.82
N LEU A 49 -10.20 -0.67 -9.58
CA LEU A 49 -11.58 -1.06 -9.24
C LEU A 49 -12.05 -0.41 -7.93
N THR A 50 -11.15 -0.30 -6.95
CA THR A 50 -11.47 0.39 -5.68
C THR A 50 -11.63 1.88 -5.90
N ALA A 51 -10.78 2.51 -6.71
CA ALA A 51 -10.84 3.92 -7.06
C ALA A 51 -12.14 4.26 -7.80
N GLU A 52 -12.59 3.43 -8.75
CA GLU A 52 -13.91 3.60 -9.40
C GLU A 52 -15.05 3.58 -8.38
N ARG A 53 -15.02 2.61 -7.45
CA ARG A 53 -16.04 2.50 -6.41
C ARG A 53 -16.06 3.72 -5.49
N LEU A 54 -14.89 4.21 -5.10
CA LEU A 54 -14.77 5.42 -4.29
C LEU A 54 -15.24 6.65 -5.09
N GLY A 55 -14.77 6.80 -6.32
CA GLY A 55 -15.13 7.88 -7.23
C GLY A 55 -16.63 7.98 -7.47
N LEU A 56 -17.33 6.84 -7.58
CA LEU A 56 -18.79 6.82 -7.66
C LEU A 56 -19.46 7.44 -6.42
N GLY A 57 -18.93 7.15 -5.22
CA GLY A 57 -19.44 7.72 -3.96
C GLY A 57 -19.09 9.20 -3.77
N GLU A 58 -17.99 9.66 -4.35
CA GLU A 58 -17.51 11.05 -4.28
C GLU A 58 -17.95 11.91 -5.50
N GLY A 59 -18.65 11.33 -6.48
CA GLY A 59 -19.14 12.04 -7.66
C GLY A 59 -18.06 12.40 -8.69
N LEU A 60 -17.02 11.59 -8.84
CA LEU A 60 -15.95 11.75 -9.84
C LEU A 60 -16.25 11.01 -11.16
N ASP A 61 -15.54 11.42 -12.22
CA ASP A 61 -15.44 10.63 -13.45
C ASP A 61 -14.76 9.28 -13.17
N LEU A 62 -15.48 8.19 -13.42
CA LEU A 62 -15.00 6.83 -13.18
C LEU A 62 -13.83 6.46 -14.08
N THR A 63 -13.76 7.02 -15.29
CA THR A 63 -12.64 6.82 -16.21
C THR A 63 -11.36 7.40 -15.63
N ALA A 64 -11.45 8.61 -15.05
CA ALA A 64 -10.32 9.24 -14.37
C ALA A 64 -9.85 8.39 -13.18
N CYS A 65 -10.79 7.88 -12.37
CA CYS A 65 -10.50 7.02 -11.23
C CYS A 65 -9.81 5.71 -11.65
N ARG A 66 -10.33 5.05 -12.69
CA ARG A 66 -9.76 3.81 -13.24
C ARG A 66 -8.35 4.03 -13.76
N LEU A 67 -8.14 5.05 -14.59
CA LEU A 67 -6.83 5.38 -15.14
C LEU A 67 -5.83 5.74 -14.04
N ALA A 68 -6.23 6.58 -13.08
CA ALA A 68 -5.38 6.93 -11.94
C ALA A 68 -4.95 5.68 -11.15
N GLY A 69 -5.90 4.79 -10.81
CA GLY A 69 -5.60 3.56 -10.09
C GLY A 69 -4.75 2.57 -10.88
N LEU A 70 -4.96 2.42 -12.19
CA LEU A 70 -4.15 1.55 -13.05
C LEU A 70 -2.70 2.04 -13.13
N PHE A 71 -2.49 3.35 -13.30
CA PHE A 71 -1.21 3.92 -13.65
C PHE A 71 -0.34 4.41 -12.48
N HIS A 72 -0.87 4.52 -11.26
CA HIS A 72 -0.14 5.14 -10.13
C HIS A 72 1.26 4.53 -9.89
N ASP A 73 1.38 3.21 -9.97
CA ASP A 73 2.64 2.46 -9.81
C ASP A 73 3.24 1.95 -11.14
N ALA A 74 2.79 2.47 -12.29
CA ALA A 74 3.29 2.04 -13.61
C ALA A 74 4.77 2.37 -13.86
N GLY A 75 5.37 3.25 -13.05
CA GLY A 75 6.78 3.62 -13.09
C GLY A 75 7.72 2.72 -12.28
N LYS A 76 7.19 1.79 -11.48
CA LYS A 76 7.91 1.04 -10.44
C LYS A 76 9.09 0.21 -10.93
N PHE A 77 8.99 -0.37 -12.13
CA PHE A 77 9.99 -1.27 -12.70
C PHE A 77 10.68 -0.72 -13.96
N GLY A 78 10.61 0.60 -14.20
CA GLY A 78 11.20 1.22 -15.38
C GLY A 78 12.69 0.85 -15.56
N GLY A 79 12.98 0.08 -16.61
CA GLY A 79 14.34 -0.38 -16.94
C GLY A 79 14.82 -1.64 -16.21
N GLY A 80 13.91 -2.48 -15.70
CA GLY A 80 14.23 -3.75 -15.04
C GLY A 80 14.89 -3.60 -13.66
N GLY A 81 14.91 -2.39 -13.10
CA GLY A 81 15.54 -2.09 -11.83
C GLY A 81 14.65 -1.24 -10.93
N TYR A 82 14.59 -1.62 -9.65
CA TYR A 82 14.06 -0.77 -8.59
C TYR A 82 15.05 0.37 -8.34
N HIS A 83 14.62 1.63 -8.41
CA HIS A 83 15.46 2.84 -8.19
C HIS A 83 16.69 3.01 -9.10
N LYS A 84 16.65 2.54 -10.36
CA LYS A 84 17.67 2.96 -11.35
C LYS A 84 17.31 4.32 -11.93
N GLY A 85 18.00 5.38 -11.49
CA GLY A 85 17.94 6.75 -12.04
C GLY A 85 17.30 7.79 -11.13
N ASP A 86 17.69 9.06 -11.31
CA ASP A 86 17.31 10.22 -10.46
C ASP A 86 15.84 10.65 -10.58
N LYS A 87 15.08 10.10 -11.55
CA LYS A 87 13.67 10.44 -11.74
C LYS A 87 12.77 9.67 -10.77
N PRO A 88 11.92 10.37 -9.98
CA PRO A 88 10.90 9.75 -9.13
C PRO A 88 10.01 8.78 -9.91
N GLU A 89 9.53 7.73 -9.23
CA GLU A 89 8.66 6.68 -9.76
C GLU A 89 7.39 7.25 -10.41
N GLU A 90 6.88 8.33 -9.85
CA GLU A 90 5.64 8.99 -10.21
C GLU A 90 5.76 9.73 -11.54
N GLU A 91 6.90 10.38 -11.78
CA GLU A 91 7.20 11.00 -13.08
C GLU A 91 7.31 9.96 -14.19
N ARG A 92 7.81 8.76 -13.83
CA ARG A 92 7.81 7.62 -14.76
C ARG A 92 6.39 7.12 -14.99
N SER A 93 5.57 6.95 -13.95
CA SER A 93 4.15 6.59 -14.06
C SER A 93 3.41 7.53 -15.01
N VAL A 94 3.58 8.85 -14.87
CA VAL A 94 3.03 9.86 -15.79
C VAL A 94 3.59 9.73 -17.20
N SER A 95 4.90 9.49 -17.35
CA SER A 95 5.51 9.28 -18.67
C SER A 95 4.95 8.04 -19.37
N VAL A 96 4.71 6.95 -18.62
CA VAL A 96 4.07 5.73 -19.12
C VAL A 96 2.63 6.02 -19.51
N PHE A 97 1.88 6.71 -18.64
CA PHE A 97 0.50 7.12 -18.90
C PHE A 97 0.37 7.91 -20.19
N ARG A 98 1.12 9.02 -20.35
CA ARG A 98 1.14 9.83 -21.57
C ARG A 98 1.45 9.03 -22.82
N LYS A 99 2.40 8.10 -22.71
CA LYS A 99 2.82 7.28 -23.86
C LYS A 99 1.69 6.35 -24.29
N ILE A 100 1.05 5.66 -23.35
CA ILE A 100 0.02 4.66 -23.65
C ILE A 100 -1.30 5.32 -24.09
N THR A 101 -1.65 6.49 -23.55
CA THR A 101 -2.91 7.18 -23.90
C THR A 101 -2.82 8.04 -25.16
N ARG A 102 -1.62 8.36 -25.65
CA ARG A 102 -1.40 9.21 -26.83
C ARG A 102 -2.16 8.68 -28.05
N GLY A 103 -3.03 9.53 -28.61
CA GLY A 103 -3.79 9.22 -29.84
C GLY A 103 -4.95 8.24 -29.65
N LYS A 104 -5.30 7.88 -28.40
CA LYS A 104 -6.38 6.92 -28.09
C LYS A 104 -7.73 7.56 -27.76
N GLY A 105 -7.98 8.80 -28.19
CA GLY A 105 -9.30 9.44 -28.08
C GLY A 105 -9.64 10.09 -26.73
N PHE A 106 -8.81 9.92 -25.69
CA PHE A 106 -9.04 10.58 -24.40
C PHE A 106 -8.96 12.11 -24.51
N ALA A 107 -9.91 12.79 -23.87
CA ALA A 107 -9.93 14.23 -23.79
C ALA A 107 -8.73 14.76 -22.99
N THR A 108 -8.13 15.87 -23.43
CA THR A 108 -6.93 16.45 -22.81
C THR A 108 -7.13 16.75 -21.31
N ASN A 109 -8.30 17.26 -20.94
CA ASN A 109 -8.63 17.56 -19.54
C ASN A 109 -8.65 16.30 -18.65
N LEU A 110 -9.05 15.14 -19.17
CA LEU A 110 -9.01 13.88 -18.44
C LEU A 110 -7.56 13.43 -18.23
N ILE A 111 -6.73 13.54 -19.26
CA ILE A 111 -5.30 13.22 -19.18
C ILE A 111 -4.61 14.10 -18.13
N ASP A 112 -4.80 15.42 -18.20
CA ASP A 112 -4.20 16.37 -17.26
C ASP A 112 -4.61 16.09 -15.81
N GLN A 113 -5.90 15.77 -15.57
CA GLN A 113 -6.40 15.43 -14.23
C GLN A 113 -5.75 14.17 -13.66
N VAL A 114 -5.61 13.12 -14.46
CA VAL A 114 -5.00 11.85 -14.03
C VAL A 114 -3.51 12.04 -13.75
N GLU A 115 -2.80 12.79 -14.59
CA GLU A 115 -1.38 13.09 -14.37
C GLU A 115 -1.14 13.85 -13.09
N GLU A 116 -1.90 14.93 -12.88
CA GLU A 116 -1.83 15.72 -11.67
C GLU A 116 -2.10 14.83 -10.45
N SER A 117 -3.13 13.97 -10.50
CA SER A 117 -3.42 13.04 -9.42
C SER A 117 -2.28 12.08 -9.09
N ILE A 118 -1.59 11.53 -10.10
CA ILE A 118 -0.46 10.60 -9.91
C ILE A 118 0.72 11.34 -9.28
N LEU A 119 1.01 12.57 -9.72
CA LEU A 119 2.10 13.38 -9.18
C LEU A 119 1.82 13.82 -7.73
N GLN A 120 0.60 14.28 -7.44
CA GLN A 120 0.22 14.77 -6.12
C GLN A 120 0.14 13.68 -5.05
N LEU A 121 -0.13 12.43 -5.43
CA LEU A 121 -0.24 11.30 -4.50
C LEU A 121 0.98 11.19 -3.58
N TYR A 122 2.16 11.47 -4.13
CA TYR A 122 3.43 11.30 -3.44
C TYR A 122 4.09 12.62 -2.99
N ARG A 123 3.77 13.75 -3.64
CA ARG A 123 4.30 15.07 -3.26
C ARG A 123 3.79 15.59 -1.91
N GLN A 124 2.81 14.92 -1.31
CA GLN A 124 2.14 15.36 -0.08
C GLN A 124 1.58 16.79 -0.17
N ASP A 125 1.16 17.20 -1.37
CA ASP A 125 0.69 18.57 -1.58
C ASP A 125 -0.47 18.89 -0.61
N PRO A 126 -0.47 20.08 0.02
CA PRO A 126 -1.50 20.43 0.99
C PRO A 126 -2.91 20.49 0.36
N ASP A 127 -2.98 20.81 -0.94
CA ASP A 127 -4.22 20.99 -1.69
C ASP A 127 -4.46 19.85 -2.71
N GLN A 128 -4.42 18.60 -2.23
CA GLN A 128 -4.68 17.43 -3.08
C GLN A 128 -6.07 17.50 -3.75
N THR A 129 -6.11 17.25 -5.07
CA THR A 129 -7.37 17.10 -5.80
C THR A 129 -8.23 15.97 -5.23
N LEU A 130 -9.54 16.01 -5.49
CA LEU A 130 -10.44 14.94 -5.07
C LEU A 130 -10.06 13.59 -5.70
N LEU A 131 -9.53 13.58 -6.94
CA LEU A 131 -9.03 12.37 -7.59
C LEU A 131 -7.80 11.80 -6.87
N THR A 132 -6.87 12.67 -6.45
CA THR A 132 -5.70 12.28 -5.64
C THR A 132 -6.11 11.64 -4.32
N LYS A 133 -7.12 12.22 -3.65
CA LYS A 133 -7.69 11.69 -2.40
C LYS A 133 -8.33 10.32 -2.61
N VAL A 134 -9.11 10.15 -3.68
CA VAL A 134 -9.68 8.85 -4.07
C VAL A 134 -8.59 7.81 -4.36
N LEU A 135 -7.55 8.20 -5.10
CA LEU A 135 -6.43 7.32 -5.43
C LEU A 135 -5.67 6.89 -4.16
N PHE A 136 -5.38 7.84 -3.27
CA PHE A 136 -4.74 7.57 -1.98
C PHE A 136 -5.55 6.58 -1.14
N ASP A 137 -6.86 6.79 -1.03
CA ASP A 137 -7.73 5.90 -0.28
C ASP A 137 -7.80 4.50 -0.92
N ALA A 138 -7.83 4.42 -2.25
CA ALA A 138 -7.88 3.15 -2.98
C ALA A 138 -6.63 2.28 -2.74
N ASP A 139 -5.43 2.86 -2.85
CA ASP A 139 -4.16 2.15 -2.57
C ASP A 139 -4.09 1.65 -1.11
N ASN A 140 -4.49 2.49 -0.16
CA ASN A 140 -4.49 2.12 1.25
C ASN A 140 -5.53 1.02 1.57
N LEU A 141 -6.71 1.06 0.94
CA LEU A 141 -7.75 0.07 1.14
C LEU A 141 -7.42 -1.33 0.58
N ASP A 142 -6.50 -1.45 -0.38
CA ASP A 142 -6.01 -2.76 -0.89
C ASP A 142 -5.19 -3.53 0.16
N LYS A 143 -4.69 -2.81 1.18
CA LYS A 143 -3.91 -3.36 2.31
C LYS A 143 -4.79 -3.66 3.53
N LEU A 144 -6.10 -3.42 3.46
CA LEU A 144 -7.02 -3.57 4.60
C LEU A 144 -8.06 -4.68 4.41
N GLY A 145 -8.55 -5.18 5.54
CA GLY A 145 -9.49 -6.29 5.62
C GLY A 145 -8.90 -7.63 5.14
N LEU A 146 -9.79 -8.58 4.85
CA LEU A 146 -9.41 -9.95 4.46
C LEU A 146 -8.57 -10.01 3.17
N LEU A 147 -8.82 -9.10 2.22
CA LEU A 147 -8.01 -8.96 1.01
C LEU A 147 -6.57 -8.54 1.36
N GLY A 148 -6.42 -7.51 2.20
CA GLY A 148 -5.11 -7.06 2.67
C GLY A 148 -4.33 -8.16 3.37
N ILE A 149 -5.01 -8.93 4.23
CA ILE A 149 -4.44 -10.11 4.91
C ILE A 149 -3.95 -11.16 3.90
N ALA A 150 -4.77 -11.51 2.91
CA ALA A 150 -4.37 -12.47 1.87
C ALA A 150 -3.14 -11.97 1.10
N ASN A 151 -3.14 -10.70 0.69
CA ASN A 151 -2.02 -10.07 0.00
C ASN A 151 -0.75 -10.03 0.84
N TYR A 152 -0.87 -9.82 2.16
CA TYR A 152 0.26 -9.84 3.08
C TYR A 152 0.99 -11.19 3.06
N PHE A 153 0.26 -12.31 3.20
CA PHE A 153 0.86 -13.65 3.17
C PHE A 153 1.34 -14.05 1.78
N VAL A 154 0.60 -13.74 0.71
CA VAL A 154 1.04 -14.00 -0.66
C VAL A 154 2.36 -13.28 -0.95
N LYS A 155 2.49 -12.01 -0.55
CA LYS A 155 3.74 -11.24 -0.71
C LYS A 155 4.89 -11.81 0.12
N ALA A 156 4.62 -12.35 1.31
CA ALA A 156 5.63 -13.04 2.10
C ALA A 156 6.11 -14.31 1.39
N GLY A 157 5.17 -15.13 0.90
CA GLY A 157 5.44 -16.38 0.17
C GLY A 157 6.23 -16.17 -1.12
N LEU A 158 5.84 -15.19 -1.94
CA LEU A 158 6.54 -14.86 -3.19
C LEU A 158 8.01 -14.42 -2.98
N ARG A 159 8.32 -13.90 -1.80
CA ARG A 159 9.69 -13.54 -1.39
C ARG A 159 10.46 -14.71 -0.77
N GLY A 160 9.94 -15.94 -0.87
CA GLY A 160 10.51 -17.14 -0.28
C GLY A 160 10.31 -17.23 1.24
N GLY A 161 9.45 -16.38 1.82
CA GLY A 161 9.17 -16.36 3.25
C GLY A 161 8.00 -17.27 3.63
N GLY A 162 8.17 -18.07 4.67
CA GLY A 162 7.06 -18.75 5.35
C GLY A 162 6.56 -17.97 6.56
N LEU A 163 5.64 -18.58 7.31
CA LEU A 163 5.27 -18.07 8.63
C LEU A 163 6.48 -18.15 9.56
N SER A 164 7.01 -16.99 9.93
CA SER A 164 8.27 -16.86 10.68
C SER A 164 8.24 -15.64 11.59
N ALA A 165 9.16 -15.57 12.56
CA ALA A 165 9.27 -14.43 13.46
C ALA A 165 9.36 -13.09 12.70
N SER A 166 10.13 -13.02 11.60
CA SER A 166 10.28 -11.78 10.81
C SER A 166 8.98 -11.32 10.14
N VAL A 167 8.12 -12.27 9.75
CA VAL A 167 6.76 -11.98 9.29
C VAL A 167 5.94 -11.47 10.48
N LEU A 168 5.93 -12.17 11.61
CA LEU A 168 5.16 -11.76 12.78
C LEU A 168 5.52 -10.36 13.30
N TYR A 169 6.80 -9.98 13.34
CA TYR A 169 7.20 -8.60 13.67
C TYR A 169 6.58 -7.55 12.74
N LYS A 170 6.47 -7.85 11.44
CA LYS A 170 5.85 -6.94 10.45
C LYS A 170 4.35 -6.79 10.62
N VAL A 171 3.67 -7.67 11.36
CA VAL A 171 2.26 -7.50 11.72
C VAL A 171 2.03 -6.19 12.50
N THR A 172 3.07 -5.66 13.18
CA THR A 172 3.06 -4.31 13.75
C THR A 172 2.60 -3.25 12.75
N VAL A 173 3.08 -3.34 11.50
CA VAL A 173 2.72 -2.41 10.43
C VAL A 173 1.24 -2.55 10.09
N GLU A 174 0.80 -3.78 9.82
CA GLU A 174 -0.58 -4.07 9.41
C GLU A 174 -1.61 -3.62 10.47
N LEU A 175 -1.34 -3.91 11.75
CA LEU A 175 -2.20 -3.48 12.85
C LEU A 175 -2.21 -1.96 13.02
N THR A 176 -1.05 -1.32 12.97
CA THR A 176 -0.95 0.15 13.11
C THR A 176 -1.69 0.86 11.97
N TYR A 177 -1.53 0.42 10.72
CA TYR A 177 -2.29 1.00 9.60
C TYR A 177 -3.79 0.72 9.71
N ALA A 178 -4.19 -0.48 10.13
CA ALA A 178 -5.60 -0.79 10.32
C ALA A 178 -6.24 0.09 11.40
N ARG A 179 -5.56 0.30 12.54
CA ARG A 179 -6.03 1.17 13.63
C ARG A 179 -6.33 2.58 13.15
N HIS A 180 -5.42 3.17 12.37
CA HIS A 180 -5.52 4.57 11.97
C HIS A 180 -6.22 4.79 10.64
N ALA A 181 -6.52 3.74 9.88
CA ALA A 181 -7.18 3.87 8.57
C ALA A 181 -8.47 4.71 8.62
N PRO A 182 -9.41 4.55 9.58
CA PRO A 182 -10.62 5.37 9.64
C PRO A 182 -10.37 6.89 9.80
N THR A 183 -9.20 7.29 10.31
CA THR A 183 -8.80 8.70 10.53
C THR A 183 -7.73 9.18 9.55
N CYS A 184 -7.07 8.28 8.83
CA CYS A 184 -6.06 8.62 7.81
C CYS A 184 -6.66 8.70 6.41
N LEU A 185 -7.76 8.00 6.13
CA LEU A 185 -8.39 8.07 4.81
C LEU A 185 -9.12 9.41 4.59
N THR A 186 -8.98 9.92 3.37
CA THR A 186 -9.27 11.30 2.98
C THR A 186 -10.72 11.49 2.51
N THR A 187 -11.30 10.50 1.84
CA THR A 187 -12.66 10.56 1.29
C THR A 187 -13.69 10.07 2.30
N LYS A 188 -14.95 10.50 2.16
CA LYS A 188 -16.03 10.02 3.03
C LYS A 188 -16.24 8.52 2.82
N THR A 189 -16.34 8.10 1.56
CA THR A 189 -16.56 6.69 1.17
C THR A 189 -15.40 5.82 1.63
N GLY A 190 -14.15 6.28 1.49
CA GLY A 190 -12.96 5.57 1.94
C GLY A 190 -12.99 5.31 3.44
N ARG A 191 -13.25 6.34 4.26
CA ARG A 191 -13.39 6.19 5.72
C ARG A 191 -14.50 5.20 6.10
N GLU A 192 -15.64 5.22 5.41
CA GLU A 192 -16.72 4.26 5.67
C GLU A 192 -16.32 2.82 5.36
N ILE A 193 -15.57 2.59 4.29
CA ILE A 193 -15.04 1.26 3.97
C ILE A 193 -13.97 0.85 5.00
N ALA A 194 -13.07 1.77 5.39
CA ALA A 194 -12.06 1.49 6.41
C ALA A 194 -12.68 1.09 7.75
N ARG A 195 -13.74 1.77 8.23
CA ARG A 195 -14.47 1.38 9.45
C ARG A 195 -15.01 -0.05 9.40
N LYS A 196 -15.31 -0.58 8.21
CA LYS A 196 -15.78 -1.97 8.03
C LYS A 196 -14.62 -2.97 7.87
N ARG A 197 -13.50 -2.57 7.29
CA ARG A 197 -12.36 -3.45 6.97
C ARG A 197 -11.32 -3.53 8.08
N ALA A 198 -10.98 -2.41 8.71
CA ALA A 198 -9.96 -2.32 9.74
C ALA A 198 -10.21 -3.28 10.93
N PRO A 199 -11.43 -3.39 11.49
CA PRO A 199 -11.69 -4.35 12.57
C PRO A 199 -11.41 -5.80 12.17
N LYS A 200 -11.62 -6.15 10.89
CA LYS A 200 -11.35 -7.50 10.38
C LYS A 200 -9.84 -7.78 10.28
N THR A 201 -9.05 -6.78 9.89
CA THR A 201 -7.58 -6.88 9.91
C THR A 201 -7.08 -7.11 11.33
N ILE A 202 -7.53 -6.28 12.27
CA ILE A 202 -7.10 -6.34 13.67
C ILE A 202 -7.48 -7.69 14.28
N ALA A 203 -8.75 -8.09 14.16
CA ALA A 203 -9.24 -9.34 14.72
C ALA A 203 -8.51 -10.57 14.17
N PHE A 204 -8.26 -10.63 12.86
CA PHE A 204 -7.54 -11.75 12.25
C PHE A 204 -6.13 -11.89 12.82
N PHE A 205 -5.36 -10.80 12.87
CA PHE A 205 -3.97 -10.87 13.32
C PHE A 205 -3.87 -11.15 14.82
N GLN A 206 -4.79 -10.61 15.64
CA GLN A 206 -4.86 -10.97 17.06
C GLN A 206 -5.14 -12.46 17.24
N GLN A 207 -6.16 -13.00 16.56
CA GLN A 207 -6.49 -14.44 16.62
C GLN A 207 -5.37 -15.33 16.10
N LEU A 208 -4.66 -14.90 15.04
CA LEU A 208 -3.49 -15.63 14.54
C LEU A 208 -2.38 -15.68 15.61
N LEU A 209 -2.05 -14.55 16.23
CA LEU A 209 -1.02 -14.51 17.27
C LEU A 209 -1.42 -15.34 18.50
N ASP A 210 -2.71 -15.37 18.84
CA ASP A 210 -3.24 -16.19 19.92
C ASP A 210 -3.14 -17.68 19.60
N SER A 211 -3.60 -18.10 18.42
CA SER A 211 -3.50 -19.49 17.97
C SER A 211 -2.05 -19.98 17.90
N LEU A 212 -1.12 -19.18 17.38
CA LEU A 212 0.30 -19.55 17.32
C LEU A 212 0.93 -19.70 18.70
N ARG A 213 0.43 -18.96 19.70
CA ARG A 213 0.87 -19.06 21.09
C ARG A 213 0.28 -20.28 21.78
N GLU A 214 -1.00 -20.56 21.57
CA GLU A 214 -1.69 -21.74 22.09
C GLU A 214 -1.08 -23.05 21.56
N ASP A 215 -0.69 -23.07 20.29
CA ASP A 215 -0.02 -24.21 19.66
C ASP A 215 1.47 -24.32 20.04
N GLY A 216 2.00 -23.40 20.85
CA GLY A 216 3.40 -23.39 21.29
C GLY A 216 4.41 -23.08 20.18
N LEU A 217 3.97 -22.47 19.07
CA LEU A 217 4.81 -22.16 17.90
C LEU A 217 5.53 -20.81 18.07
N PHE A 218 4.80 -19.76 18.39
CA PHE A 218 5.31 -18.40 18.53
C PHE A 218 4.56 -17.64 19.63
N ASP A 219 5.22 -17.29 20.74
CA ASP A 219 4.63 -16.41 21.78
C ASP A 219 4.90 -14.94 21.45
N PHE A 220 4.10 -14.39 20.54
CA PHE A 220 4.07 -12.95 20.25
C PHE A 220 2.81 -12.32 20.84
N ARG A 221 2.93 -11.07 21.28
CA ARG A 221 1.86 -10.29 21.89
C ARG A 221 1.82 -8.89 21.30
N VAL A 222 0.62 -8.34 21.21
CA VAL A 222 0.41 -6.95 20.82
C VAL A 222 0.56 -6.07 22.07
N LYS A 223 1.43 -5.06 21.99
CA LYS A 223 1.61 -4.02 23.00
C LYS A 223 1.23 -2.68 22.38
N GLU A 224 0.28 -2.00 23.00
CA GLU A 224 -0.05 -0.63 22.61
C GLU A 224 1.03 0.34 23.10
N VAL A 225 1.63 1.10 22.19
CA VAL A 225 2.71 2.05 22.50
C VAL A 225 2.36 3.42 21.95
N ASN A 226 2.27 4.42 22.83
CA ASN A 226 2.13 5.82 22.43
C ASN A 226 3.48 6.38 21.99
N PHE A 227 3.54 6.91 20.77
CA PHE A 227 4.75 7.52 20.21
C PHE A 227 4.38 8.74 19.35
N ASN A 228 4.82 9.94 19.74
CA ASN A 228 4.56 11.19 19.01
C ASN A 228 3.08 11.36 18.60
N ASN A 229 2.13 11.26 19.54
CA ASN A 229 0.67 11.35 19.28
C ASN A 229 0.10 10.28 18.34
N LEU A 230 0.81 9.16 18.16
CA LEU A 230 0.36 7.99 17.41
C LEU A 230 0.34 6.78 18.34
N LEU A 231 -0.75 6.02 18.33
CA LEU A 231 -0.84 4.75 19.04
C LEU A 231 -0.41 3.61 18.12
N LEU A 232 0.67 2.92 18.48
CA LEU A 232 1.24 1.81 17.72
C LEU A 232 0.82 0.47 18.32
N ASP A 233 0.42 -0.47 17.47
CA ASP A 233 0.17 -1.87 17.86
C ASP A 233 1.44 -2.70 17.65
N VAL A 234 2.35 -2.65 18.62
CA VAL A 234 3.68 -3.27 18.49
C VAL A 234 3.60 -4.77 18.78
N VAL A 235 3.96 -5.58 17.79
CA VAL A 235 4.01 -7.04 17.91
C VAL A 235 5.41 -7.45 18.40
N THR A 236 5.47 -7.93 19.65
CA THR A 236 6.71 -8.26 20.38
C THR A 236 6.66 -9.71 20.86
N PRO A 237 7.75 -10.49 20.75
CA PRO A 237 7.82 -11.81 21.38
C PRO A 237 7.90 -11.70 22.91
N ALA A 238 7.38 -12.69 23.63
CA ALA A 238 7.39 -12.71 25.10
C ALA A 238 8.80 -12.81 25.69
N SER A 239 9.74 -13.45 24.99
CA SER A 239 11.16 -13.53 25.36
C SER A 239 12.04 -13.77 24.14
N CYS A 240 13.32 -13.49 24.29
CA CYS A 240 14.37 -13.90 23.37
C CYS A 240 14.66 -15.41 23.51
N ASN A 241 15.29 -16.00 22.50
CA ASN A 241 15.79 -17.38 22.54
C ASN A 241 16.78 -17.63 23.68
N CYS A 242 17.46 -16.60 24.20
CA CYS A 242 18.34 -16.72 25.37
C CYS A 242 17.58 -16.62 26.71
N GLY A 243 16.25 -16.58 26.69
CA GLY A 243 15.39 -16.44 27.88
C GLY A 243 15.11 -14.99 28.29
N GLU A 244 15.86 -14.03 27.77
CA GLU A 244 15.82 -12.64 28.26
C GLU A 244 14.82 -11.76 27.54
N GLN A 245 14.46 -10.64 28.15
CA GLN A 245 13.47 -9.70 27.60
C GLN A 245 14.06 -8.81 26.50
N PHE A 246 13.17 -8.33 25.62
CA PHE A 246 13.48 -7.31 24.64
C PHE A 246 13.20 -5.91 25.18
N SER A 247 14.15 -5.01 24.99
CA SER A 247 13.91 -3.56 25.05
C SER A 247 13.39 -3.07 23.70
N LEU A 248 12.51 -2.06 23.73
CA LEU A 248 11.94 -1.45 22.52
C LEU A 248 12.55 -0.06 22.32
N LYS A 249 13.10 0.20 21.13
CA LYS A 249 13.53 1.53 20.71
C LYS A 249 12.69 1.98 19.53
N ILE A 250 12.13 3.19 19.61
CA ILE A 250 11.35 3.80 18.52
C ILE A 250 11.93 5.19 18.25
N LYS A 251 12.13 5.52 16.99
CA LYS A 251 12.51 6.86 16.54
C LYS A 251 11.75 7.22 15.27
N GLU A 252 11.60 8.52 15.05
CA GLU A 252 11.05 9.07 13.82
C GLU A 252 12.18 9.68 13.01
N VAL A 253 12.27 9.33 11.72
CA VAL A 253 13.34 9.76 10.82
C VAL A 253 12.71 10.40 9.58
N PRO A 254 13.06 11.66 9.24
CA PRO A 254 12.62 12.26 7.99
C PRO A 254 13.13 11.45 6.79
N GLY A 255 12.23 10.95 5.95
CA GLY A 255 12.55 10.29 4.69
C GLY A 255 12.20 11.15 3.48
N ILE A 256 12.62 10.70 2.29
CA ILE A 256 12.41 11.43 1.03
C ILE A 256 10.90 11.54 0.70
N LYS A 257 10.16 10.42 0.85
CA LYS A 257 8.72 10.36 0.51
C LYS A 257 7.81 10.58 1.73
N CYS A 258 8.25 10.20 2.93
CA CYS A 258 7.46 10.25 4.15
C CYS A 258 8.38 10.33 5.37
N SER A 259 7.86 10.82 6.49
CA SER A 259 8.49 10.56 7.79
C SER A 259 8.34 9.07 8.12
N GLU A 260 9.43 8.42 8.51
CA GLU A 260 9.47 6.98 8.81
C GLU A 260 9.55 6.73 10.31
N ILE A 261 8.82 5.74 10.79
CA ILE A 261 8.99 5.18 12.13
C ILE A 261 9.97 4.02 12.02
N HIS A 262 11.07 4.12 12.76
CA HIS A 262 12.07 3.06 12.90
C HIS A 262 11.92 2.44 14.29
N LEU A 263 11.60 1.16 14.31
CA LEU A 263 11.35 0.39 15.52
C LEU A 263 12.37 -0.74 15.61
N ALA A 264 13.00 -0.91 16.78
CA ALA A 264 13.96 -1.98 17.05
C ALA A 264 13.63 -2.70 18.36
N HIS A 265 13.45 -4.01 18.29
CA HIS A 265 13.48 -4.89 19.45
C HIS A 265 14.93 -5.31 19.68
N ILE A 266 15.47 -5.10 20.88
CA ILE A 266 16.87 -5.44 21.22
C ILE A 266 16.88 -6.24 22.51
N CYS A 267 17.37 -7.49 22.45
CA CYS A 267 17.53 -8.35 23.61
C CYS A 267 18.54 -7.75 24.58
N GLN A 268 18.18 -7.67 25.86
CA GLN A 268 19.02 -7.03 26.87
C GLN A 268 20.26 -7.85 27.26
N SER A 269 20.29 -9.15 26.96
CA SER A 269 21.42 -10.04 27.23
C SER A 269 22.25 -10.32 25.98
N CYS A 270 21.71 -11.08 25.02
CA CYS A 270 22.49 -11.53 23.85
C CYS A 270 22.58 -10.51 22.70
N GLN A 271 22.01 -9.31 22.86
CA GLN A 271 22.03 -8.23 21.87
C GLN A 271 21.40 -8.58 20.51
N SER A 272 20.66 -9.69 20.40
CA SER A 272 19.87 -9.99 19.20
C SER A 272 18.88 -8.86 18.94
N SER A 273 18.76 -8.45 17.68
CA SER A 273 17.91 -7.33 17.31
C SER A 273 17.01 -7.65 16.11
N HIS A 274 15.82 -7.08 16.13
CA HIS A 274 14.92 -7.06 14.98
C HIS A 274 14.46 -5.63 14.72
N GLU A 275 14.73 -5.14 13.52
CA GLU A 275 14.33 -3.80 13.07
C GLU A 275 13.13 -3.84 12.12
N LEU A 276 12.29 -2.82 12.22
CA LEU A 276 11.16 -2.56 11.34
C LEU A 276 11.15 -1.07 10.99
N ARG A 277 10.86 -0.77 9.72
CA ARG A 277 10.74 0.61 9.23
C ARG A 277 9.48 0.73 8.39
N PHE A 278 8.68 1.77 8.63
CA PHE A 278 7.46 2.03 7.87
C PHE A 278 7.11 3.52 7.91
N CYS A 279 6.41 4.02 6.89
CA CYS A 279 5.93 5.40 6.89
C CYS A 279 5.00 5.63 8.08
N ARG A 280 5.12 6.80 8.70
CA ARG A 280 4.21 7.28 9.73
C ARG A 280 2.80 7.48 9.13
N PRO A 281 1.75 6.86 9.68
CA PRO A 281 0.36 7.17 9.32
C PRO A 281 0.06 8.66 9.47
N ARG A 282 -0.53 9.26 8.43
CA ARG A 282 -0.95 10.67 8.46
C ARG A 282 -2.35 10.78 9.01
N ILE A 283 -2.48 11.12 10.28
CA ILE A 283 -3.78 11.37 10.90
C ILE A 283 -4.31 12.69 10.33
N ILE A 284 -5.47 12.65 9.69
CA ILE A 284 -6.20 13.83 9.23
C ILE A 284 -7.15 14.19 10.36
N VAL A 285 -6.75 15.18 11.16
CA VAL A 285 -7.56 15.69 12.29
C VAL A 285 -8.61 16.67 11.77
#